data_AF-A0A7L2R633-F1
#
_entry.id   AF-A0A7L2R633-F1
#
_cell.length_a   1.000
_cell.length_b   1.000
_cell.length_c   1.000
_cell.angle_alpha   90.00
_cell.angle_beta   90.00
_cell.angle_gamma   90.00
#
_symmetry.space_group_name_H-M   'P 1'
#
loop_
_entity.id
_entity.type
_entity.pdbx_description
1 polymer ?
#
loop_
_entity_poly.entity_id
_entity_poly.type
_entity_poly.pdbx_seq_one_letter_code
_entity_poly.pdbx_strand_id
1 'polypeptide(L)'
;AQGRLLALGGCGLLLGSALAAGDERLYAAAVMPALRALPPEAAHGLALRAAALGLLPPARPDGPALEVRVLGQRFRNPLGLAAGFDKQCEAVDGLYKMGFGFVEVGTVTPKPQEGNPKPRVFRLAEDEAVINRYGFNSHGHVVVERRLRARQETQIRLTRAGMPLGVNLGKNKSSTDAAADYVAGVRTLGPLADYLVVNVSSPNTPGLRDLQGKAELRDLLSKV
;
A
#
# COMPACT_ATOMS: atom_id res chain seq x y z
N ALA A 1 13.67 -45.59 2.93
CA ALA A 1 12.56 -44.64 3.16
C ALA A 1 12.92 -43.52 4.15
N GLN A 2 13.48 -43.82 5.33
CA GLN A 2 13.80 -42.82 6.37
C GLN A 2 14.81 -41.73 5.95
N GLY A 3 15.87 -42.06 5.20
CA GLY A 3 16.86 -41.06 4.75
C GLY A 3 16.33 -40.03 3.74
N ARG A 4 15.33 -40.38 2.92
CA ARG A 4 14.66 -39.44 2.01
C ARG A 4 13.71 -38.49 2.75
N LEU A 5 13.07 -38.97 3.82
CA LEU A 5 12.17 -38.16 4.65
C LEU A 5 12.96 -37.12 5.47
N LEU A 6 14.13 -37.49 6.01
CA LEU A 6 15.04 -36.59 6.73
C LEU A 6 15.67 -35.53 5.83
N ALA A 7 16.09 -35.91 4.61
CA ALA A 7 16.62 -34.94 3.64
C ALA A 7 15.56 -33.94 3.15
N LEU A 8 14.32 -34.38 2.93
CA LEU A 8 13.20 -33.50 2.59
C LEU A 8 12.84 -32.56 3.75
N GLY A 9 12.89 -33.04 4.99
CA GLY A 9 12.68 -32.22 6.19
C GLY A 9 13.76 -31.16 6.36
N GLY A 10 15.04 -31.51 6.17
CA GLY A 10 16.17 -30.58 6.26
C GLY A 10 16.15 -29.49 5.18
N CYS A 11 15.86 -29.85 3.93
CA CYS A 11 15.71 -28.87 2.85
C CYS A 11 14.50 -27.94 3.07
N GLY A 12 13.38 -28.47 3.58
CA GLY A 12 12.22 -27.65 3.93
C GLY A 12 12.49 -26.64 5.04
N LEU A 13 13.24 -27.04 6.07
CA LEU A 13 13.67 -26.17 7.17
C LEU A 13 14.63 -25.08 6.70
N LEU A 14 15.60 -25.40 5.84
CA LEU A 14 16.55 -24.44 5.28
C LEU A 14 15.89 -23.46 4.31
N LEU A 15 14.95 -23.93 3.49
CA LEU A 15 14.16 -23.06 2.62
C LEU A 15 13.26 -22.14 3.45
N GLY A 16 12.59 -22.68 4.47
CA GLY A 16 11.77 -21.90 5.39
C GLY A 16 12.57 -20.83 6.14
N SER A 17 13.78 -21.17 6.60
CA SER A 17 14.65 -20.21 7.28
C SER A 17 15.19 -19.14 6.33
N ALA A 18 15.57 -19.49 5.11
CA ALA A 18 16.01 -18.52 4.10
C ALA A 18 14.89 -17.56 3.68
N LEU A 19 13.66 -18.06 3.55
CA LEU A 19 12.47 -17.21 3.32
C LEU A 19 12.23 -16.27 4.50
N ALA A 20 12.27 -16.78 5.73
CA ALA A 20 12.08 -15.97 6.94
C ALA A 20 13.19 -14.93 7.14
N ALA A 21 14.42 -15.24 6.71
CA ALA A 21 15.57 -14.34 6.76
C ALA A 21 15.57 -13.29 5.64
N GLY A 22 14.67 -13.41 4.66
CA GLY A 22 14.61 -12.50 3.52
C GLY A 22 15.80 -12.59 2.58
N ASP A 23 16.28 -13.82 2.30
CA ASP A 23 17.39 -14.02 1.37
C ASP A 23 17.04 -13.49 -0.03
N GLU A 24 17.68 -12.39 -0.41
CA GLU A 24 17.41 -11.68 -1.67
C GLU A 24 17.60 -12.57 -2.90
N ARG A 25 18.58 -13.48 -2.88
CA ARG A 25 18.85 -14.38 -4.00
C ARG A 25 17.74 -15.41 -4.14
N LEU A 26 17.28 -15.98 -3.02
CA LEU A 26 16.14 -16.89 -3.03
C LEU A 26 14.87 -16.19 -3.53
N TYR A 27 14.62 -14.97 -3.07
CA TYR A 27 13.47 -14.19 -3.53
C TYR A 27 13.56 -13.91 -5.04
N ALA A 28 14.71 -13.42 -5.52
CA ALA A 28 14.91 -13.09 -6.93
C ALA A 28 14.87 -14.31 -7.85
N ALA A 29 15.48 -15.43 -7.44
CA ALA A 29 15.66 -16.61 -8.28
C ALA A 29 14.48 -17.60 -8.24
N ALA A 30 13.69 -17.64 -7.16
CA ALA A 30 12.63 -18.63 -6.99
C ALA A 30 11.27 -18.03 -6.64
N VAL A 31 11.19 -17.22 -5.57
CA VAL A 31 9.90 -16.72 -5.05
C VAL A 31 9.23 -15.77 -6.05
N MET A 32 9.97 -14.79 -6.54
CA MET A 32 9.44 -13.78 -7.47
C MET A 32 9.07 -14.40 -8.83
N PRO A 33 9.87 -15.28 -9.45
CA PRO A 33 9.43 -16.03 -10.64
C PRO A 33 8.15 -16.83 -10.43
N ALA A 34 8.01 -17.53 -9.29
CA ALA A 34 6.78 -18.26 -8.97
C ALA A 34 5.56 -17.33 -8.81
N LEU A 35 5.71 -16.19 -8.13
CA LEU A 35 4.65 -15.18 -8.01
C LEU A 35 4.30 -14.52 -9.35
N ARG A 36 5.27 -14.38 -10.26
CA ARG A 36 5.06 -13.83 -11.60
C ARG A 36 4.28 -14.79 -12.51
N ALA A 37 4.31 -16.11 -12.24
CA ALA A 37 3.48 -17.09 -12.94
C ALA A 37 1.98 -16.97 -12.61
N LEU A 38 1.62 -16.34 -11.50
CA LEU A 38 0.22 -16.06 -11.14
C LEU A 38 -0.31 -14.82 -11.88
N PRO A 39 -1.63 -14.76 -12.17
CA PRO A 39 -2.27 -13.53 -12.65
C PRO A 39 -1.92 -12.33 -11.74
N PRO A 40 -1.62 -11.13 -12.29
CA PRO A 40 -0.97 -10.10 -11.48
C PRO A 40 -1.81 -9.59 -10.31
N GLU A 41 -3.14 -9.51 -10.47
CA GLU A 41 -4.04 -9.13 -9.38
C GLU A 41 -4.12 -10.21 -8.28
N ALA A 42 -4.00 -11.49 -8.64
CA ALA A 42 -3.98 -12.59 -7.68
C ALA A 42 -2.67 -12.62 -6.89
N ALA A 43 -1.53 -12.44 -7.57
CA ALA A 43 -0.22 -12.31 -6.92
C ALA A 43 -0.18 -11.13 -5.94
N HIS A 44 -0.75 -9.98 -6.34
CA HIS A 44 -0.87 -8.81 -5.47
C HIS A 44 -1.70 -9.12 -4.23
N GLY A 45 -2.86 -9.78 -4.38
CA GLY A 45 -3.69 -10.21 -3.25
C GLY A 45 -2.97 -11.20 -2.32
N LEU A 46 -2.18 -12.12 -2.87
CA LEU A 46 -1.36 -13.04 -2.07
C LEU A 46 -0.27 -12.32 -1.29
N ALA A 47 0.45 -11.39 -1.92
CA ALA A 47 1.47 -10.58 -1.26
C ALA A 47 0.88 -9.73 -0.13
N LEU A 48 -0.29 -9.12 -0.36
CA LEU A 48 -0.98 -8.32 0.66
C LEU A 48 -1.42 -9.19 1.85
N ARG A 49 -1.95 -10.39 1.61
CA ARG A 49 -2.30 -11.35 2.67
C ARG A 49 -1.07 -11.82 3.44
N ALA A 50 0.03 -12.12 2.77
CA ALA A 50 1.28 -12.50 3.42
C ALA A 50 1.80 -11.37 4.31
N ALA A 51 1.75 -10.12 3.84
CA ALA A 51 2.08 -8.93 4.63
C ALA A 51 1.16 -8.79 5.85
N ALA A 52 -0.16 -8.88 5.65
CA ALA A 52 -1.16 -8.76 6.73
C ALA A 52 -0.97 -9.83 7.83
N LEU A 53 -0.59 -11.05 7.45
CA LEU A 53 -0.30 -12.14 8.37
C LEU A 53 1.10 -12.08 8.99
N GLY A 54 1.94 -11.12 8.58
CA GLY A 54 3.33 -11.00 9.05
C GLY A 54 4.24 -12.14 8.58
N LEU A 55 3.92 -12.75 7.44
CA LEU A 55 4.69 -13.86 6.84
C LEU A 55 5.82 -13.37 5.91
N LEU A 56 5.96 -12.06 5.76
CA LEU A 56 7.06 -11.46 5.01
C LEU A 56 8.26 -11.23 5.93
N PRO A 57 9.49 -11.40 5.41
CA PRO A 57 10.70 -11.29 6.20
C PRO A 57 10.84 -9.89 6.78
N PRO A 58 11.26 -9.77 8.06
CA PRO A 58 11.53 -8.47 8.64
C PRO A 58 12.81 -7.87 8.02
N ALA A 59 12.83 -6.54 7.88
CA ALA A 59 14.04 -5.83 7.48
C ALA A 59 15.07 -5.78 8.60
N ARG A 60 16.32 -5.55 8.19
CA ARG A 60 17.40 -5.18 9.10
C ARG A 60 17.12 -3.79 9.73
N PRO A 61 17.64 -3.51 10.94
CA PRO A 61 17.54 -2.18 11.53
C PRO A 61 18.17 -1.10 10.64
N ASP A 62 17.56 0.08 10.59
CA ASP A 62 18.10 1.21 9.82
C ASP A 62 19.29 1.85 10.54
N GLY A 63 20.24 2.36 9.75
CA GLY A 63 21.29 3.23 10.27
C GLY A 63 20.79 4.66 10.52
N PRO A 64 21.32 5.39 11.51
CA PRO A 64 20.86 6.73 11.86
C PRO A 64 21.03 7.76 10.74
N ALA A 65 21.95 7.51 9.80
CA ALA A 65 22.19 8.39 8.65
C ALA A 65 21.02 8.45 7.63
N LEU A 66 20.06 7.52 7.72
CA LEU A 66 18.88 7.49 6.85
C LEU A 66 17.71 8.33 7.38
N GLU A 67 17.77 8.81 8.63
CA GLU A 67 16.67 9.59 9.20
C GLU A 67 16.47 10.91 8.43
N VAL A 68 15.20 11.20 8.08
CA VAL A 68 14.81 12.48 7.48
C VAL A 68 13.64 13.12 8.22
N ARG A 69 13.53 14.45 8.11
CA ARG A 69 12.42 15.24 8.67
C ARG A 69 11.73 16.02 7.57
N VAL A 70 10.46 15.73 7.34
CA VAL A 70 9.62 16.38 6.33
C VAL A 70 8.16 16.36 6.80
N LEU A 71 7.34 17.30 6.34
CA LEU A 71 5.92 17.41 6.76
C LEU A 71 5.71 17.53 8.28
N GLY A 72 6.70 18.05 9.03
CA GLY A 72 6.67 18.09 10.49
C GLY A 72 6.81 16.72 11.17
N GLN A 73 7.09 15.67 10.40
CA GLN A 73 7.23 14.30 10.87
C GLN A 73 8.68 13.81 10.79
N ARG A 74 9.01 12.83 11.63
CA ARG A 74 10.26 12.07 11.55
C ARG A 74 10.02 10.83 10.71
N PHE A 75 10.95 10.53 9.81
CA PHE A 75 10.97 9.30 9.02
C PHE A 75 12.28 8.58 9.32
N ARG A 76 12.18 7.35 9.84
CA ARG A 76 13.35 6.52 10.22
C ARG A 76 14.29 6.24 9.03
N ASN A 77 13.71 6.17 7.83
CA ASN A 77 14.39 6.08 6.55
C ASN A 77 13.52 6.73 5.47
N PRO A 78 14.07 7.10 4.30
CA PRO A 78 13.33 7.85 3.27
C PRO A 78 12.56 6.94 2.29
N LEU A 79 12.53 5.62 2.50
CA LEU A 79 11.92 4.65 1.58
C LEU A 79 10.51 4.31 2.04
N GLY A 80 9.50 4.71 1.28
CA GLY A 80 8.10 4.42 1.58
C GLY A 80 7.44 3.49 0.57
N LEU A 81 6.34 2.89 0.98
CA LEU A 81 5.45 2.17 0.07
C LEU A 81 4.35 3.11 -0.43
N ALA A 82 4.31 3.29 -1.75
CA ALA A 82 3.35 4.17 -2.41
C ALA A 82 1.90 3.66 -2.33
N ALA A 83 0.94 4.58 -2.48
CA ALA A 83 -0.46 4.24 -2.59
C ALA A 83 -0.73 3.27 -3.74
N GLY A 84 -1.81 2.52 -3.58
CA GLY A 84 -2.28 1.56 -4.55
C GLY A 84 -1.84 0.14 -4.27
N PHE A 85 -0.86 -0.09 -3.40
CA PHE A 85 -0.54 -1.42 -2.88
C PHE A 85 -1.54 -1.83 -1.78
N ASP A 86 -1.47 -1.22 -0.60
CA ASP A 86 -2.46 -1.47 0.47
C ASP A 86 -3.63 -0.48 0.36
N LYS A 87 -4.53 -0.75 -0.60
CA LYS A 87 -5.67 0.13 -0.87
C LYS A 87 -6.65 0.24 0.30
N GLN A 88 -6.71 -0.79 1.15
CA GLN A 88 -7.80 -0.97 2.10
C GLN A 88 -7.34 -1.03 3.57
N CYS A 89 -6.08 -0.68 3.84
CA CYS A 89 -5.47 -0.71 5.18
C CYS A 89 -5.48 -2.10 5.82
N GLU A 90 -5.08 -3.11 5.05
CA GLU A 90 -5.11 -4.52 5.46
C GLU A 90 -3.77 -5.01 5.98
N ALA A 91 -2.67 -4.35 5.63
CA ALA A 91 -1.33 -4.89 5.83
C ALA A 91 -0.31 -3.89 6.40
N VAL A 92 -0.73 -2.69 6.81
CA VAL A 92 0.13 -1.59 7.27
C VAL A 92 1.26 -2.05 8.20
N ASP A 93 0.95 -2.82 9.25
CA ASP A 93 1.96 -3.27 10.22
C ASP A 93 2.99 -4.24 9.62
N GLY A 94 2.54 -5.13 8.72
CA GLY A 94 3.43 -6.03 7.99
C GLY A 94 4.36 -5.28 7.05
N LEU A 95 3.87 -4.21 6.42
CA LEU A 95 4.67 -3.37 5.53
C LEU A 95 5.75 -2.60 6.29
N TYR A 96 5.47 -2.07 7.48
CA TYR A 96 6.52 -1.51 8.33
C TYR A 96 7.56 -2.54 8.76
N LYS A 97 7.14 -3.78 9.06
CA LYS A 97 8.07 -4.88 9.37
C LYS A 97 9.01 -5.21 8.21
N MET A 98 8.54 -5.08 6.96
CA MET A 98 9.39 -5.21 5.77
C MET A 98 10.42 -4.08 5.59
N GLY A 99 10.40 -3.05 6.45
CA GLY A 99 11.44 -2.01 6.48
C GLY A 99 11.05 -0.66 5.89
N PHE A 100 9.84 -0.50 5.35
CA PHE A 100 9.40 0.80 4.84
C PHE A 100 9.37 1.84 5.98
N GLY A 101 9.99 2.99 5.73
CA GLY A 101 10.00 4.13 6.65
C GLY A 101 8.67 4.86 6.73
N PHE A 102 7.80 4.70 5.72
CA PHE A 102 6.41 5.16 5.75
C PHE A 102 5.54 4.32 4.81
N VAL A 103 4.23 4.32 5.05
CA VAL A 103 3.25 3.62 4.20
C VAL A 103 2.17 4.60 3.78
N GLU A 104 1.84 4.63 2.50
CA GLU A 104 0.68 5.34 1.98
C GLU A 104 -0.42 4.34 1.60
N VAL A 105 -1.55 4.37 2.31
CA VAL A 105 -2.72 3.52 2.02
C VAL A 105 -3.67 4.21 1.05
N GLY A 106 -4.59 3.43 0.48
CA GLY A 106 -5.55 3.93 -0.51
C GLY A 106 -5.05 3.76 -1.95
N THR A 107 -5.60 4.45 -2.94
CA THR A 107 -6.61 5.51 -2.84
C THR A 107 -7.96 5.00 -2.33
N VAL A 108 -8.49 5.66 -1.30
CA VAL A 108 -9.80 5.37 -0.71
C VAL A 108 -10.83 6.35 -1.25
N THR A 109 -11.99 5.84 -1.61
CA THR A 109 -13.17 6.62 -2.05
C THR A 109 -14.23 6.69 -0.96
N PRO A 110 -15.16 7.65 -0.96
CA PRO A 110 -16.20 7.75 0.06
C PRO A 110 -17.05 6.48 0.20
N LYS A 111 -17.63 6.04 -0.91
CA LYS A 111 -18.44 4.82 -1.00
C LYS A 111 -17.59 3.66 -1.52
N PRO A 112 -17.93 2.41 -1.17
CA PRO A 112 -17.33 1.24 -1.79
C PRO A 112 -17.54 1.25 -3.30
N GLN A 113 -16.54 0.80 -4.06
CA GLN A 113 -16.68 0.55 -5.49
C GLN A 113 -15.69 -0.53 -5.95
N GLU A 114 -16.12 -1.33 -6.93
CA GLU A 114 -15.34 -2.47 -7.41
C GLU A 114 -14.13 -2.08 -8.28
N GLY A 115 -14.17 -0.90 -8.88
CA GLY A 115 -13.21 -0.44 -9.90
C GLY A 115 -13.61 -0.86 -11.32
N ASN A 116 -12.67 -0.81 -12.26
CA ASN A 116 -12.91 -1.22 -13.65
C ASN A 116 -12.94 -2.76 -13.79
N PRO A 117 -13.56 -3.33 -14.85
CA PRO A 117 -13.59 -4.77 -15.08
C PRO A 117 -12.20 -5.41 -15.19
N LYS A 118 -12.09 -6.69 -14.81
CA LYS A 118 -10.86 -7.48 -14.94
C LYS A 118 -10.74 -8.08 -16.37
N PRO A 119 -9.53 -8.35 -16.88
CA PRO A 119 -8.21 -8.05 -16.28
C PRO A 119 -7.86 -6.56 -16.38
N ARG A 120 -7.20 -6.04 -15.35
CA ARG A 120 -6.93 -4.61 -15.17
C ARG A 120 -5.54 -4.28 -14.63
N VAL A 121 -4.65 -5.25 -14.57
CA VAL A 121 -3.24 -5.07 -14.26
C VAL A 121 -2.41 -6.05 -15.08
N PHE A 122 -1.33 -5.55 -15.65
CA PHE A 122 -0.49 -6.23 -16.64
C PHE A 122 0.96 -5.97 -16.30
N ARG A 123 1.79 -7.01 -16.38
CA ARG A 123 3.24 -6.90 -16.18
C ARG A 123 3.91 -6.90 -17.54
N LEU A 124 4.89 -6.03 -17.71
CA LEU A 124 5.80 -6.00 -18.84
C LEU A 124 7.17 -6.34 -18.25
N ALA A 125 7.52 -7.63 -18.28
CA ALA A 125 8.64 -8.14 -17.48
C ALA A 125 9.98 -7.64 -18.01
N GLU A 126 10.09 -7.52 -19.34
CA GLU A 126 11.24 -7.03 -20.08
C GLU A 126 11.53 -5.55 -19.78
N ASP A 127 10.48 -4.77 -19.51
CA ASP A 127 10.56 -3.33 -19.22
C ASP A 127 10.63 -3.02 -17.72
N GLU A 128 10.62 -4.05 -16.86
CA GLU A 128 10.42 -3.93 -15.41
C GLU A 128 9.20 -3.05 -15.04
N ALA A 129 8.15 -3.10 -15.88
CA ALA A 129 7.03 -2.18 -15.82
C ALA A 129 5.69 -2.87 -15.50
N VAL A 130 4.73 -2.06 -15.05
CA VAL A 130 3.35 -2.48 -14.80
C VAL A 130 2.39 -1.46 -15.39
N ILE A 131 1.43 -1.93 -16.16
CA ILE A 131 0.28 -1.14 -16.60
C ILE A 131 -0.93 -1.55 -15.77
N ASN A 132 -1.62 -0.58 -15.15
CA ASN A 132 -2.85 -0.86 -14.43
C ASN A 132 -3.96 0.13 -14.78
N ARG A 133 -5.18 -0.39 -14.75
CA ARG A 133 -6.42 0.36 -14.94
C ARG A 133 -7.45 0.04 -13.87
N TYR A 134 -7.01 -0.05 -12.61
CA TYR A 134 -7.87 -0.44 -11.48
C TYR A 134 -9.13 0.43 -11.34
N GLY A 135 -9.03 1.74 -11.53
CA GLY A 135 -10.16 2.66 -11.39
C GLY A 135 -10.67 2.79 -9.96
N PHE A 136 -9.75 2.93 -8.99
CA PHE A 136 -10.05 3.07 -7.55
C PHE A 136 -10.98 1.99 -6.99
N ASN A 137 -10.60 0.72 -7.08
CA ASN A 137 -11.28 -0.33 -6.31
C ASN A 137 -11.04 -0.10 -4.81
N SER A 138 -12.11 0.16 -4.05
CA SER A 138 -12.06 0.71 -2.69
C SER A 138 -13.20 0.13 -1.84
N HIS A 139 -12.92 -0.19 -0.59
CA HIS A 139 -13.93 -0.64 0.39
C HIS A 139 -14.71 0.53 1.03
N GLY A 140 -14.40 1.78 0.68
CA GLY A 140 -15.07 2.95 1.21
C GLY A 140 -14.46 3.49 2.51
N HIS A 141 -14.74 4.76 2.82
CA HIS A 141 -14.22 5.42 4.02
C HIS A 141 -14.60 4.67 5.30
N VAL A 142 -15.86 4.22 5.45
CA VAL A 142 -16.36 3.56 6.67
C VAL A 142 -15.54 2.30 7.02
N VAL A 143 -15.22 1.48 6.02
CA VAL A 143 -14.46 0.24 6.24
C VAL A 143 -13.01 0.54 6.59
N VAL A 144 -12.39 1.47 5.86
CA VAL A 144 -11.00 1.88 6.08
C VAL A 144 -10.83 2.59 7.43
N GLU A 145 -11.74 3.51 7.77
CA GLU A 145 -11.76 4.19 9.06
C GLU A 145 -11.80 3.18 10.21
N ARG A 146 -12.69 2.19 10.16
CA ARG A 146 -12.77 1.14 11.18
C ARG A 146 -11.45 0.38 11.34
N ARG A 147 -10.80 0.03 10.22
CA ARG A 147 -9.50 -0.67 10.23
C ARG A 147 -8.40 0.19 10.85
N LEU A 148 -8.34 1.47 10.48
CA LEU A 148 -7.37 2.41 11.03
C LEU A 148 -7.61 2.68 12.51
N ARG A 149 -8.86 2.88 12.94
CA ARG A 149 -9.23 3.05 14.36
C ARG A 149 -8.83 1.85 15.21
N ALA A 150 -9.05 0.64 14.71
CA ALA A 150 -8.68 -0.59 15.42
C ALA A 150 -7.18 -0.71 15.74
N ARG A 151 -6.32 0.04 15.01
CA ARG A 151 -4.86 0.07 15.22
C ARG A 151 -4.32 1.46 15.54
N GLN A 152 -5.17 2.42 15.93
CA GLN A 152 -4.77 3.82 16.08
C GLN A 152 -3.67 4.01 17.13
N GLU A 153 -3.78 3.36 18.29
CA GLU A 153 -2.73 3.44 19.32
C GLU A 153 -1.40 2.87 18.85
N THR A 154 -1.44 1.78 18.08
CA THR A 154 -0.25 1.21 17.44
C THR A 154 0.35 2.21 16.47
N GLN A 155 -0.46 2.83 15.60
CA GLN A 155 0.03 3.83 14.66
C GLN A 155 0.67 5.02 15.39
N ILE A 156 0.07 5.55 16.47
CA ILE A 156 0.65 6.65 17.25
C ILE A 156 2.07 6.30 17.75
N ARG A 157 2.29 5.06 18.22
CA ARG A 157 3.62 4.61 18.64
C ARG A 157 4.59 4.50 17.45
N LEU A 158 4.12 3.99 16.31
CA LEU A 158 4.92 3.84 15.10
C LEU A 158 5.32 5.22 14.52
N THR A 159 4.40 6.17 14.46
CA THR A 159 4.70 7.56 14.04
C THR A 159 5.76 8.18 14.95
N ARG A 160 5.65 8.04 16.28
CA ARG A 160 6.68 8.49 17.23
C ARG A 160 8.02 7.77 17.07
N ALA A 161 8.00 6.55 16.55
CA ALA A 161 9.19 5.79 16.16
C ALA A 161 9.74 6.19 14.78
N GLY A 162 9.08 7.10 14.07
CA GLY A 162 9.49 7.59 12.76
C GLY A 162 8.92 6.78 11.61
N MET A 163 7.74 6.17 11.79
CA MET A 163 7.01 5.41 10.76
C MET A 163 5.63 6.02 10.48
N PRO A 164 5.56 7.15 9.74
CA PRO A 164 4.30 7.84 9.47
C PRO A 164 3.41 7.07 8.50
N LEU A 165 2.09 7.24 8.67
CA LEU A 165 1.06 6.70 7.80
C LEU A 165 0.40 7.81 6.97
N GLY A 166 0.47 7.68 5.65
CA GLY A 166 -0.28 8.51 4.71
C GLY A 166 -1.60 7.88 4.31
N VAL A 167 -2.63 8.69 4.09
CA VAL A 167 -3.89 8.23 3.50
C VAL A 167 -4.16 8.98 2.19
N ASN A 168 -4.22 8.22 1.10
CA ASN A 168 -4.52 8.73 -0.22
C ASN A 168 -6.04 8.74 -0.46
N LEU A 169 -6.59 9.91 -0.75
CA LEU A 169 -8.01 10.16 -0.94
C LEU A 169 -8.34 10.31 -2.43
N GLY A 170 -9.50 9.80 -2.84
CA GLY A 170 -10.01 9.93 -4.19
C GLY A 170 -11.52 10.04 -4.24
N LYS A 171 -12.05 10.35 -5.42
CA LYS A 171 -13.49 10.44 -5.66
C LYS A 171 -14.10 9.14 -6.16
N ASN A 172 -15.38 8.92 -5.86
CA ASN A 172 -16.15 7.86 -6.49
C ASN A 172 -16.34 8.12 -7.99
N LYS A 173 -16.41 7.05 -8.81
CA LYS A 173 -16.59 7.16 -10.27
C LYS A 173 -17.87 7.92 -10.65
N SER A 174 -18.96 7.68 -9.91
CA SER A 174 -20.28 8.30 -10.13
C SER A 174 -20.47 9.64 -9.43
N SER A 175 -19.45 10.16 -8.72
CA SER A 175 -19.57 11.44 -8.02
C SER A 175 -19.62 12.61 -9.00
N THR A 176 -20.60 13.48 -8.79
CA THR A 176 -20.80 14.74 -9.52
C THR A 176 -20.11 15.91 -8.84
N ASP A 177 -19.67 15.75 -7.59
CA ASP A 177 -18.94 16.76 -6.82
C ASP A 177 -17.66 16.13 -6.25
N ALA A 178 -16.57 16.30 -7.00
CA ALA A 178 -15.27 15.76 -6.59
C ALA A 178 -14.78 16.37 -5.28
N ALA A 179 -14.99 17.68 -5.07
CA ALA A 179 -14.51 18.37 -3.88
C ALA A 179 -15.20 17.83 -2.61
N ALA A 180 -16.51 17.59 -2.67
CA ALA A 180 -17.25 16.98 -1.57
C ALA A 180 -16.69 15.59 -1.19
N ASP A 181 -16.28 14.78 -2.16
CA ASP A 181 -15.67 13.47 -1.88
C ASP A 181 -14.33 13.60 -1.12
N TYR A 182 -13.45 14.53 -1.53
CA TYR A 182 -12.19 14.78 -0.82
C TYR A 182 -12.41 15.36 0.57
N VAL A 183 -13.31 16.34 0.72
CA VAL A 183 -13.67 16.91 2.03
C VAL A 183 -14.22 15.84 2.96
N ALA A 184 -15.06 14.92 2.45
CA ALA A 184 -15.52 13.78 3.23
C ALA A 184 -14.34 12.89 3.67
N GLY A 185 -13.37 12.66 2.79
CA GLY A 185 -12.15 11.91 3.11
C GLY A 185 -11.31 12.56 4.20
N VAL A 186 -11.10 13.88 4.12
CA VAL A 186 -10.38 14.67 5.12
C VAL A 186 -11.07 14.56 6.48
N ARG A 187 -12.40 14.74 6.53
CA ARG A 187 -13.17 14.67 7.78
C ARG A 187 -13.15 13.28 8.40
N THR A 188 -13.27 12.22 7.59
CA THR A 188 -13.37 10.84 8.09
C THR A 188 -12.01 10.23 8.42
N LEU A 189 -11.01 10.43 7.56
CA LEU A 189 -9.71 9.73 7.64
C LEU A 189 -8.57 10.64 8.10
N GLY A 190 -8.70 11.96 8.00
CA GLY A 190 -7.69 12.93 8.46
C GLY A 190 -7.26 12.75 9.92
N PRO A 191 -8.19 12.55 10.89
CA PRO A 191 -7.81 12.31 12.28
C PRO A 191 -7.01 11.01 12.54
N LEU A 192 -6.84 10.15 11.52
CA LEU A 192 -6.18 8.85 11.60
C LEU A 192 -4.90 8.78 10.74
N ALA A 193 -4.53 9.88 10.08
CA ALA A 193 -3.40 9.94 9.15
C ALA A 193 -2.36 10.96 9.62
N ASP A 194 -1.08 10.68 9.36
CA ASP A 194 0.01 11.63 9.59
C ASP A 194 0.14 12.64 8.44
N TYR A 195 -0.31 12.25 7.23
CA TYR A 195 -0.51 13.13 6.10
C TYR A 195 -1.63 12.61 5.19
N LEU A 196 -2.25 13.51 4.43
CA LEU A 196 -3.26 13.19 3.42
C LEU A 196 -2.72 13.47 2.03
N VAL A 197 -3.15 12.67 1.05
CA VAL A 197 -2.88 12.92 -0.37
C VAL A 197 -4.20 13.12 -1.11
N VAL A 198 -4.35 14.27 -1.76
CA VAL A 198 -5.48 14.58 -2.65
C VAL A 198 -5.12 14.07 -4.06
N ASN A 199 -5.59 12.88 -4.41
CA ASN A 199 -5.21 12.26 -5.68
C ASN A 199 -6.05 12.78 -6.85
N VAL A 200 -5.47 13.72 -7.62
CA VAL A 200 -6.04 14.27 -8.87
C VAL A 200 -5.34 13.72 -10.13
N SER A 201 -4.56 12.65 -10.01
CA SER A 201 -3.63 12.21 -11.07
C SER A 201 -3.94 10.83 -11.69
N SER A 202 -4.86 10.05 -11.11
CA SER A 202 -5.24 8.75 -11.64
C SER A 202 -5.71 8.84 -13.12
N PRO A 203 -5.09 8.10 -14.06
CA PRO A 203 -5.57 8.00 -15.45
C PRO A 203 -6.87 7.21 -15.59
N ASN A 204 -7.28 6.51 -14.54
CA ASN A 204 -8.27 5.44 -14.61
C ASN A 204 -9.66 5.85 -14.13
N THR A 205 -9.83 7.12 -13.80
CA THR A 205 -11.07 7.73 -13.35
C THR A 205 -11.41 8.88 -14.32
N PRO A 206 -12.45 8.72 -15.17
CA PRO A 206 -12.82 9.75 -16.15
C PRO A 206 -13.01 11.13 -15.50
N GLY A 207 -12.47 12.16 -16.16
CA GLY A 207 -12.54 13.56 -15.73
C GLY A 207 -11.72 13.91 -14.48
N LEU A 208 -10.98 12.96 -13.88
CA LEU A 208 -10.22 13.26 -12.66
C LEU A 208 -9.04 14.21 -12.91
N ARG A 209 -8.35 14.03 -14.04
CA ARG A 209 -7.18 14.86 -14.38
C ARG A 209 -7.55 16.29 -14.76
N ASP A 210 -8.82 16.54 -15.08
CA ASP A 210 -9.31 17.90 -15.35
C ASP A 210 -9.24 18.76 -14.07
N LEU A 211 -9.22 18.14 -12.88
CA LEU A 211 -8.98 18.82 -11.60
C LEU A 211 -7.55 19.39 -11.46
N GLN A 212 -6.64 19.08 -12.38
CA GLN A 212 -5.30 19.68 -12.42
C GLN A 212 -5.30 21.07 -13.07
N GLY A 213 -6.42 21.50 -13.66
CA GLY A 213 -6.61 22.87 -14.12
C GLY A 213 -6.43 23.87 -12.97
N LYS A 214 -5.83 25.02 -13.26
CA LYS A 214 -5.42 25.99 -12.23
C LYS A 214 -6.59 26.46 -11.36
N ALA A 215 -7.77 26.68 -11.96
CA ALA A 215 -8.93 27.21 -11.25
C ALA A 215 -9.58 26.11 -10.39
N GLU A 216 -9.71 24.92 -10.98
CA GLU A 216 -10.29 23.72 -10.39
C GLU A 216 -9.46 23.22 -9.21
N LEU A 217 -8.14 23.15 -9.37
CA LEU A 217 -7.23 22.75 -8.30
C LEU A 217 -7.27 23.74 -7.15
N ARG A 218 -7.32 25.05 -7.43
CA ARG A 218 -7.42 26.08 -6.40
C ARG A 218 -8.73 25.98 -5.62
N ASP A 219 -9.85 25.83 -6.34
CA ASP A 219 -11.17 25.66 -5.71
C ASP A 219 -11.19 24.42 -4.82
N LEU A 220 -10.69 23.28 -5.33
CA LEU A 220 -10.58 22.05 -4.55
C LEU A 220 -9.75 22.22 -3.28
N LEU A 221 -8.53 22.76 -3.38
CA LEU A 221 -7.63 22.94 -2.25
C LEU A 221 -8.10 24.02 -1.26
N SER A 222 -9.00 24.92 -1.65
CA SER A 222 -9.61 25.89 -0.73
C SER A 222 -10.66 25.25 0.19
N LYS A 223 -11.20 24.09 -0.20
CA LYS A 223 -12.26 23.37 0.52
C LYS A 223 -11.72 22.23 1.38
N VAL A 224 -10.59 21.64 0.98
CA VAL A 224 -9.87 20.53 1.61
C VAL A 224 -8.94 21.05 2.70
#